data_AF-A0A2G8LRI0-F1
#
_entry.id   AF-A0A2G8LRI0-F1
#
_cell.length_a   1.000
_cell.length_b   1.000
_cell.length_c   1.000
_cell.angle_alpha   90.00
_cell.angle_beta   90.00
_cell.angle_gamma   90.00
#
_symmetry.space_group_name_H-M   'P 1'
#
loop_
_entity.id
_entity.type
_entity.pdbx_description
1 polymer ?
#
loop_
_entity_poly.entity_id
_entity_poly.type
_entity_poly.pdbx_seq_one_letter_code
_entity_poly.pdbx_strand_id
1 'polypeptide(L)'
;MVLSFILTMLQQSVGQEIGCFYSNTSNLWLLKKVFPGPLSISRCRDFCPSNSIWFGLEDGRTCYCGNPSAYFTAQAAPLSDCDTPCDAAINCGGQKVSALYKGKSYQGCYENPTKVSIPFNQPKADLDVARCLETCQNFQLFLLTQGDKCICTNQQPELKRRDDSECIENGIKCTGGEKCGGFERVSIWSIENSMGEFETIEKEVKTATDSLKQENVTDNEVFEAAKVIETATSNVKFVEEDTGRLEDIADFMETLAHLGEPSVNITRPIVNTVNNLMKLDEEIVQMSSAETGRVLDALEQQISNLQTKDGNYTQITDKIGIKALKVNPRHIKTSLSFGTVAQSSQYSALNNTRMLDEQDDLAKAKTVISIPAEYLQLYSNGSSNNNSNVPISFIIYDNPILFVPASDPLKSANDTNTSEFSSREIVGSQVIAVKIEGNQTTQSKNQMTSNVTAMFVTDPVSC
;
A
#
# COMPACT_ATOMS: atom_id res chain seq x y z
N MET A 1 35.83 -10.19 -18.12
CA MET A 1 34.67 -10.73 -18.86
C MET A 1 34.49 -12.21 -18.49
N VAL A 2 33.75 -12.47 -17.41
CA VAL A 2 33.07 -13.74 -17.16
C VAL A 2 31.77 -13.36 -16.45
N LEU A 3 30.71 -13.19 -17.24
CA LEU A 3 29.34 -13.18 -16.73
C LEU A 3 29.06 -14.60 -16.23
N SER A 4 28.75 -14.74 -14.95
CA SER A 4 28.10 -15.96 -14.46
C SER A 4 26.69 -15.59 -14.04
N PHE A 5 25.75 -16.18 -14.78
CA PHE A 5 24.31 -15.99 -14.69
C PHE A 5 23.80 -16.30 -13.29
N ILE A 6 23.13 -15.32 -12.68
CA ILE A 6 22.16 -15.54 -11.60
C ILE A 6 21.01 -16.30 -12.25
N LEU A 7 20.96 -17.61 -12.02
CA LEU A 7 19.82 -18.44 -12.36
C LEU A 7 18.70 -18.08 -11.38
N THR A 8 17.77 -17.25 -11.83
CA THR A 8 16.49 -17.00 -11.18
C THR A 8 15.75 -18.34 -11.04
N MET A 9 15.71 -18.86 -9.81
CA MET A 9 14.78 -19.93 -9.45
C MET A 9 13.37 -19.35 -9.54
N LEU A 10 12.64 -19.74 -10.59
CA LEU A 10 11.19 -19.58 -10.71
C LEU A 10 10.53 -20.25 -9.49
N GLN A 11 10.12 -19.45 -8.52
CA GLN A 11 9.49 -19.91 -7.29
C GLN A 11 8.02 -20.25 -7.61
N GLN A 12 7.74 -21.54 -7.87
CA GLN A 12 6.38 -22.07 -7.99
C GLN A 12 5.78 -22.24 -6.59
N SER A 13 4.96 -21.29 -6.13
CA SER A 13 4.13 -21.49 -4.94
C SER A 13 2.65 -21.49 -5.32
N VAL A 14 2.02 -22.67 -5.28
CA VAL A 14 0.59 -22.87 -5.62
C VAL A 14 -0.34 -22.59 -4.42
N GLY A 15 -0.09 -21.47 -3.73
CA GLY A 15 -0.86 -20.95 -2.60
C GLY A 15 -0.22 -19.65 -2.09
N GLN A 16 -1.03 -18.62 -1.80
CA GLN A 16 -0.54 -17.36 -1.23
C GLN A 16 -0.16 -17.59 0.24
N GLU A 17 1.11 -17.39 0.58
CA GLU A 17 1.56 -17.35 1.96
C GLU A 17 1.02 -16.09 2.64
N ILE A 18 0.34 -16.28 3.76
CA ILE A 18 -0.25 -15.19 4.54
C ILE A 18 0.75 -14.71 5.58
N GLY A 19 1.59 -15.62 6.08
CA GLY A 19 2.64 -15.31 7.03
C GLY A 19 3.01 -16.50 7.92
N CYS A 20 3.89 -16.21 8.87
CA CYS A 20 4.37 -17.17 9.86
C CYS A 20 3.64 -16.99 11.19
N PHE A 21 3.25 -18.08 11.85
CA PHE A 21 2.44 -18.04 13.07
C PHE A 21 2.89 -19.09 14.09
N TYR A 22 2.78 -18.81 15.39
CA TYR A 22 3.11 -19.79 16.43
C TYR A 22 2.13 -20.97 16.43
N SER A 23 2.66 -22.20 16.48
CA SER A 23 1.89 -23.45 16.41
C SER A 23 1.13 -23.83 17.68
N ASN A 24 1.30 -23.08 18.79
CA ASN A 24 0.80 -23.44 20.13
C ASN A 24 -0.72 -23.24 20.34
N THR A 25 -1.46 -23.02 19.27
CA THR A 25 -2.88 -22.69 19.29
C THR A 25 -3.70 -23.94 18.95
N SER A 26 -3.86 -24.83 19.93
CA SER A 26 -4.59 -26.10 19.81
C SER A 26 -6.05 -25.99 19.33
N ASN A 27 -6.58 -24.78 19.16
CA ASN A 27 -7.97 -24.50 18.80
C ASN A 27 -8.14 -24.00 17.34
N LEU A 28 -7.07 -23.81 16.56
CA LEU A 28 -7.17 -23.25 15.18
C LEU A 28 -7.40 -24.30 14.10
N TRP A 29 -7.03 -25.56 14.36
CA TRP A 29 -6.86 -26.56 13.32
C TRP A 29 -7.95 -27.62 13.41
N LEU A 30 -8.75 -27.75 12.35
CA LEU A 30 -9.78 -28.77 12.18
C LEU A 30 -9.17 -30.17 12.03
N LEU A 31 -8.03 -30.26 11.34
CA LEU A 31 -7.34 -31.52 11.07
C LEU A 31 -5.82 -31.32 11.07
N LYS A 32 -5.12 -32.37 11.49
CA LYS A 32 -3.65 -32.47 11.50
C LYS A 32 -3.20 -33.76 10.83
N LYS A 33 -2.13 -33.71 10.03
CA LYS A 33 -1.45 -34.91 9.50
C LYS A 33 0.05 -34.71 9.42
N VAL A 34 0.79 -35.73 9.83
CA VAL A 34 2.25 -35.81 9.67
C VAL A 34 2.55 -36.73 8.49
N PHE A 35 3.39 -36.28 7.57
CA PHE A 35 3.80 -37.06 6.40
C PHE A 35 5.12 -37.80 6.67
N PRO A 36 5.27 -39.06 6.21
CA PRO A 36 6.48 -39.88 6.44
C PRO A 36 7.67 -39.50 5.52
N GLY A 37 7.56 -38.42 4.75
CA GLY A 37 8.57 -37.93 3.83
C GLY A 37 8.46 -36.41 3.70
N PRO A 38 9.36 -35.78 2.93
CA PRO A 38 9.35 -34.34 2.78
C PRO A 38 8.01 -33.84 2.18
N LEU A 39 7.60 -32.67 2.68
CA LEU A 39 6.30 -32.07 2.40
C LEU A 39 6.45 -31.00 1.31
N SER A 40 5.42 -30.86 0.49
CA SER A 40 5.24 -29.70 -0.39
C SER A 40 3.99 -28.93 0.01
N ILE A 41 3.96 -27.63 -0.31
CA ILE A 41 2.80 -26.75 -0.11
C ILE A 41 1.55 -27.38 -0.75
N SER A 42 1.67 -27.88 -1.98
CA SER A 42 0.58 -28.55 -2.72
C SER A 42 0.07 -29.79 -2.01
N ARG A 43 0.97 -30.67 -1.56
CA ARG A 43 0.62 -31.91 -0.86
C ARG A 43 -0.09 -31.65 0.46
N CYS A 44 0.23 -30.51 1.09
CA CYS A 44 -0.45 -30.08 2.30
C CYS A 44 -1.85 -29.54 2.04
N ARG A 45 -1.98 -28.66 1.06
CA ARG A 45 -3.27 -28.15 0.59
C ARG A 45 -4.23 -29.26 0.21
N ASP A 46 -3.75 -30.26 -0.53
CA ASP A 46 -4.59 -31.34 -1.06
C ASP A 46 -5.00 -32.35 0.01
N PHE A 47 -4.33 -32.36 1.16
CA PHE A 47 -4.79 -33.09 2.33
C PHE A 47 -5.99 -32.42 2.99
N CYS A 48 -6.14 -31.10 2.87
CA CYS A 48 -7.17 -30.38 3.59
C CYS A 48 -8.57 -30.55 2.96
N PRO A 49 -9.62 -30.74 3.79
CA PRO A 49 -10.99 -30.78 3.31
C PRO A 49 -11.36 -29.54 2.51
N SER A 50 -12.31 -29.68 1.58
CA SER A 50 -12.80 -28.60 0.71
C SER A 50 -13.37 -27.38 1.45
N ASN A 51 -13.76 -27.51 2.72
CA ASN A 51 -14.25 -26.41 3.56
C ASN A 51 -13.15 -25.74 4.42
N SER A 52 -11.89 -26.15 4.29
CA SER A 52 -10.76 -25.50 4.98
C SER A 52 -10.27 -24.31 4.16
N ILE A 53 -10.48 -23.10 4.70
CA ILE A 53 -10.06 -21.84 4.05
C ILE A 53 -8.55 -21.65 4.17
N TRP A 54 -7.96 -22.19 5.24
CA TRP A 54 -6.54 -22.07 5.53
C TRP A 54 -5.89 -23.44 5.66
N PHE A 55 -4.61 -23.53 5.32
CA PHE A 55 -3.78 -24.68 5.67
C PHE A 55 -2.40 -24.22 6.12
N GLY A 56 -1.86 -24.86 7.14
CA GLY A 56 -0.57 -24.54 7.75
C GLY A 56 0.43 -25.65 7.54
N LEU A 57 1.68 -25.28 7.28
CA LEU A 57 2.82 -26.20 7.21
C LEU A 57 3.75 -25.94 8.38
N GLU A 58 4.14 -26.98 9.10
CA GLU A 58 5.08 -26.92 10.23
C GLU A 58 6.20 -27.95 10.05
N ASP A 59 7.42 -27.52 10.35
CA ASP A 59 8.63 -28.36 10.43
C ASP A 59 8.88 -29.21 9.17
N GLY A 60 8.46 -28.74 7.99
CA GLY A 60 8.69 -29.46 6.73
C GLY A 60 7.92 -30.77 6.56
N ARG A 61 7.04 -31.13 7.50
CA ARG A 61 6.43 -32.49 7.56
C ARG A 61 4.99 -32.53 8.03
N THR A 62 4.54 -31.49 8.73
CA THR A 62 3.23 -31.48 9.37
C THR A 62 2.31 -30.52 8.65
N CYS A 63 1.11 -31.00 8.36
CA CYS A 63 0.02 -30.23 7.80
C CYS A 63 -1.07 -30.00 8.82
N TYR A 64 -1.59 -28.79 8.81
CA TYR A 64 -2.77 -28.40 9.53
C TYR A 64 -3.81 -27.81 8.58
N CYS A 65 -5.08 -28.09 8.82
CA CYS A 65 -6.20 -27.53 8.08
C CYS A 65 -6.99 -26.64 9.02
N GLY A 66 -7.15 -25.35 8.69
CA GLY A 66 -7.77 -24.34 9.53
C GLY A 66 -9.16 -23.94 9.05
N ASN A 67 -10.05 -23.62 9.98
CA ASN A 67 -11.31 -22.94 9.69
C ASN A 67 -11.07 -21.41 9.55
N PRO A 68 -11.98 -20.62 8.96
CA PRO A 68 -11.85 -19.16 8.86
C PRO A 68 -11.42 -18.45 10.15
N SER A 69 -11.89 -18.93 11.32
CA SER A 69 -11.58 -18.36 12.64
C SER A 69 -10.12 -18.57 13.09
N ALA A 70 -9.40 -19.50 12.45
CA ALA A 70 -8.00 -19.81 12.72
C ALA A 70 -7.09 -18.60 12.54
N TYR A 71 -7.30 -17.82 11.47
CA TYR A 71 -6.46 -16.67 11.16
C TYR A 71 -6.61 -15.55 12.21
N PHE A 72 -7.84 -15.18 12.55
CA PHE A 72 -8.14 -14.07 13.46
C PHE A 72 -7.66 -14.27 14.90
N THR A 73 -7.30 -15.49 15.27
CA THR A 73 -6.84 -15.85 16.62
C THR A 73 -5.40 -16.36 16.64
N ALA A 74 -4.73 -16.40 15.49
CA ALA A 74 -3.33 -16.79 15.38
C ALA A 74 -2.39 -15.64 15.78
N GLN A 75 -1.36 -15.96 16.56
CA GLN A 75 -0.31 -15.01 16.90
C GLN A 75 0.78 -15.04 15.82
N ALA A 76 1.00 -13.92 15.14
CA ALA A 76 2.05 -13.78 14.14
C ALA A 76 3.45 -14.00 14.76
N ALA A 77 4.31 -14.67 14.01
CA ALA A 77 5.72 -14.88 14.28
C ALA A 77 6.57 -14.20 13.18
N PRO A 78 7.87 -13.92 13.43
CA PRO A 78 8.78 -13.45 12.40
C PRO A 78 8.79 -14.39 11.18
N LEU A 79 8.75 -13.84 9.97
CA LEU A 79 8.82 -14.62 8.72
C LEU A 79 10.09 -15.47 8.63
N SER A 80 11.19 -15.00 9.22
CA SER A 80 12.46 -15.74 9.31
C SER A 80 12.36 -17.04 10.09
N ASP A 81 11.34 -17.20 10.94
CA ASP A 81 11.17 -18.41 11.74
C ASP A 81 10.47 -19.52 10.92
N CYS A 82 9.84 -19.17 9.79
CA CYS A 82 9.22 -20.09 8.85
C CYS A 82 10.14 -20.42 7.66
N ASP A 83 11.42 -20.66 7.92
CA ASP A 83 12.48 -20.89 6.94
C ASP A 83 12.75 -22.38 6.62
N THR A 84 11.95 -23.30 7.16
CA THR A 84 12.16 -24.74 6.93
C THR A 84 11.80 -25.11 5.49
N PRO A 85 12.74 -25.65 4.70
CA PRO A 85 12.51 -25.91 3.29
C PRO A 85 11.51 -27.05 3.04
N CYS A 86 10.71 -26.88 1.99
CA CYS A 86 9.88 -27.89 1.36
C CYS A 86 10.65 -28.61 0.25
N ASP A 87 10.07 -29.69 -0.31
CA ASP A 87 10.62 -30.39 -1.49
C ASP A 87 10.81 -29.51 -2.74
N ALA A 88 10.09 -28.37 -2.83
CA ALA A 88 10.11 -27.47 -3.99
C ALA A 88 9.88 -25.98 -3.65
N ALA A 89 9.97 -25.61 -2.37
CA ALA A 89 9.74 -24.24 -1.87
C ALA A 89 10.51 -24.03 -0.55
N ILE A 90 10.60 -22.80 -0.05
CA ILE A 90 11.43 -22.47 1.13
C ILE A 90 10.60 -22.40 2.43
N ASN A 91 9.27 -22.28 2.35
CA ASN A 91 8.45 -21.82 3.48
C ASN A 91 7.51 -22.92 4.03
N CYS A 92 8.06 -24.04 4.51
CA CYS A 92 7.28 -25.11 5.17
C CYS A 92 7.22 -24.96 6.70
N GLY A 93 7.11 -23.72 7.19
CA GLY A 93 7.07 -23.39 8.61
C GLY A 93 8.42 -23.53 9.29
N GLY A 94 8.40 -23.87 10.58
CA GLY A 94 9.59 -23.99 11.41
C GLY A 94 9.33 -24.68 12.74
N GLN A 95 10.33 -24.71 13.61
CA GLN A 95 10.20 -25.37 14.91
C GLN A 95 9.21 -24.58 15.80
N LYS A 96 7.98 -25.11 15.94
CA LYS A 96 6.85 -24.49 16.67
C LYS A 96 6.23 -23.26 15.99
N VAL A 97 6.50 -23.06 14.70
CA VAL A 97 5.79 -22.08 13.88
C VAL A 97 5.28 -22.72 12.60
N SER A 98 4.11 -22.28 12.16
CA SER A 98 3.46 -22.74 10.95
C SER A 98 3.47 -21.63 9.91
N ALA A 99 3.91 -21.94 8.69
CA ALA A 99 3.67 -21.10 7.53
C ALA A 99 2.22 -21.32 7.09
N LEU A 100 1.40 -20.26 7.15
CA LEU A 100 -0.01 -20.33 6.81
C LEU A 100 -0.24 -19.92 5.36
N TYR A 101 -1.05 -20.72 4.67
CA TYR A 101 -1.41 -20.52 3.28
C TYR A 101 -2.92 -20.45 3.10
N LYS A 102 -3.34 -19.61 2.14
CA LYS A 102 -4.75 -19.49 1.76
C LYS A 102 -5.09 -20.53 0.70
N GLY A 103 -6.18 -21.25 0.93
CA GLY A 103 -6.67 -22.28 0.03
C GLY A 103 -7.41 -21.74 -1.19
N LYS A 104 -7.87 -22.65 -2.04
CA LYS A 104 -8.85 -22.41 -3.10
C LYS A 104 -10.25 -22.40 -2.49
N SER A 105 -11.14 -21.53 -2.97
CA SER A 105 -12.51 -21.43 -2.44
C SER A 105 -13.53 -21.85 -3.51
N TYR A 106 -14.38 -22.83 -3.18
CA TYR A 106 -15.47 -23.27 -4.04
C TYR A 106 -16.59 -22.24 -4.05
N GLN A 107 -16.90 -21.67 -5.21
CA GLN A 107 -17.90 -20.61 -5.35
C GLN A 107 -19.30 -21.15 -5.65
N GLY A 108 -19.40 -22.40 -6.11
CA GLY A 108 -20.68 -23.06 -6.34
C GLY A 108 -20.74 -23.83 -7.66
N CYS A 109 -21.87 -24.50 -7.86
CA CYS A 109 -22.21 -25.20 -9.10
C CYS A 109 -23.09 -24.32 -9.99
N TYR A 110 -22.79 -24.30 -11.29
CA TYR A 110 -23.49 -23.44 -12.25
C TYR A 110 -23.75 -24.19 -13.55
N GLU A 111 -24.72 -23.70 -14.35
CA GLU A 111 -24.96 -24.21 -15.70
C GLU A 111 -23.76 -23.95 -16.61
N ASN A 112 -23.42 -24.92 -17.47
CA ASN A 112 -22.27 -24.81 -18.36
C ASN A 112 -22.51 -23.73 -19.42
N PRO A 113 -21.60 -22.74 -19.57
CA PRO A 113 -21.75 -21.67 -20.55
C PRO A 113 -21.83 -22.22 -21.97
N THR A 114 -22.96 -22.01 -22.65
CA THR A 114 -23.14 -22.35 -24.07
C THR A 114 -22.97 -21.15 -25.00
N LYS A 115 -22.92 -19.93 -24.45
CA LYS A 115 -22.93 -18.66 -25.20
C LYS A 115 -21.88 -17.62 -24.77
N VAL A 116 -20.99 -17.95 -23.83
CA VAL A 116 -19.97 -17.02 -23.32
C VAL A 116 -18.65 -17.27 -24.03
N SER A 117 -18.04 -16.23 -24.60
CA SER A 117 -16.69 -16.29 -25.16
C SER A 117 -15.69 -16.24 -24.00
N ILE A 118 -15.14 -17.39 -23.60
CA ILE A 118 -14.19 -17.46 -22.49
C ILE A 118 -12.77 -17.60 -23.04
N PRO A 119 -11.77 -16.82 -22.55
CA PRO A 119 -10.47 -16.67 -23.21
C PRO A 119 -9.66 -17.96 -23.35
N PHE A 120 -9.89 -18.92 -22.45
CA PHE A 120 -9.13 -20.17 -22.41
C PHE A 120 -10.04 -21.33 -22.04
N ASN A 121 -10.14 -22.32 -22.91
CA ASN A 121 -10.90 -23.56 -22.68
C ASN A 121 -10.13 -24.71 -23.34
N GLN A 122 -9.32 -25.42 -22.57
CA GLN A 122 -8.43 -26.45 -23.10
C GLN A 122 -8.62 -27.77 -22.33
N PRO A 123 -8.62 -28.92 -23.04
CA PRO A 123 -8.50 -30.23 -22.41
C PRO A 123 -7.15 -30.36 -21.69
N LYS A 124 -7.14 -31.01 -20.52
CA LYS A 124 -5.96 -31.23 -19.70
C LYS A 124 -5.94 -32.69 -19.24
N ALA A 125 -4.84 -33.37 -19.51
CA ALA A 125 -4.57 -34.69 -18.94
C ALA A 125 -4.31 -34.55 -17.43
N ASP A 126 -4.74 -35.57 -16.68
CA ASP A 126 -4.64 -35.62 -15.22
C ASP A 126 -5.19 -34.35 -14.54
N LEU A 127 -6.31 -33.83 -15.04
CA LEU A 127 -6.95 -32.66 -14.49
C LEU A 127 -7.49 -32.96 -13.08
N ASP A 128 -7.20 -32.07 -12.15
CA ASP A 128 -7.91 -31.91 -10.91
C ASP A 128 -8.07 -30.41 -10.60
N VAL A 129 -8.68 -30.07 -9.47
CA VAL A 129 -8.87 -28.67 -9.06
C VAL A 129 -7.52 -27.94 -8.92
N ALA A 130 -6.47 -28.61 -8.44
CA ALA A 130 -5.14 -28.02 -8.25
C ALA A 130 -4.43 -27.74 -9.59
N ARG A 131 -4.57 -28.63 -10.56
CA ARG A 131 -3.99 -28.53 -11.89
C ARG A 131 -4.67 -27.46 -12.73
N CYS A 132 -5.97 -27.27 -12.54
CA CYS A 132 -6.70 -26.15 -13.13
C CYS A 132 -6.26 -24.82 -12.50
N LEU A 133 -6.16 -24.78 -11.17
CA LEU A 133 -5.62 -23.63 -10.42
C LEU A 133 -4.22 -23.23 -10.90
N GLU A 134 -3.28 -24.17 -11.02
CA GLU A 134 -1.93 -23.93 -11.53
C GLU A 134 -1.96 -23.31 -12.93
N THR A 135 -2.85 -23.79 -13.81
CA THR A 135 -3.00 -23.27 -15.17
C THR A 135 -3.62 -21.87 -15.16
N CYS A 136 -4.55 -21.60 -14.25
CA CYS A 136 -5.28 -20.34 -14.13
C CYS A 136 -4.70 -19.41 -13.06
N GLN A 137 -3.44 -19.56 -12.64
CA GLN A 137 -2.85 -18.80 -11.53
C GLN A 137 -2.88 -17.27 -11.72
N ASN A 138 -2.97 -16.82 -12.98
CA ASN A 138 -3.07 -15.40 -13.36
C ASN A 138 -4.52 -14.94 -13.58
N PHE A 139 -5.51 -15.77 -13.22
CA PHE A 139 -6.92 -15.47 -13.36
C PHE A 139 -7.65 -15.60 -12.02
N GLN A 140 -8.62 -14.73 -11.78
CA GLN A 140 -9.35 -14.66 -10.50
C GLN A 140 -10.20 -15.89 -10.23
N LEU A 141 -10.82 -16.39 -11.29
CA LEU A 141 -11.72 -17.54 -11.25
C LEU A 141 -11.21 -18.59 -12.22
N PHE A 142 -11.41 -19.83 -11.82
CA PHE A 142 -11.20 -20.97 -12.66
C PHE A 142 -12.38 -21.93 -12.55
N LEU A 143 -12.85 -22.39 -13.70
CA LEU A 143 -13.99 -23.26 -13.82
C LEU A 143 -13.51 -24.60 -14.32
N LEU A 144 -14.04 -25.66 -13.72
CA LEU A 144 -13.81 -27.01 -14.22
C LEU A 144 -15.10 -27.59 -14.79
N THR A 145 -14.96 -28.25 -15.93
CA THR A 145 -16.07 -28.81 -16.68
C THR A 145 -15.66 -30.08 -17.40
N GLN A 146 -16.63 -30.93 -17.71
CA GLN A 146 -16.47 -32.10 -18.58
C GLN A 146 -15.40 -33.12 -18.14
N GLY A 147 -14.89 -33.04 -16.92
CA GLY A 147 -13.88 -33.95 -16.38
C GLY A 147 -12.44 -33.64 -16.81
N ASP A 148 -12.25 -32.89 -17.90
CA ASP A 148 -10.94 -32.64 -18.50
C ASP A 148 -10.70 -31.20 -18.93
N LYS A 149 -11.68 -30.29 -18.78
CA LYS A 149 -11.53 -28.90 -19.22
C LYS A 149 -11.41 -27.95 -18.05
N CYS A 150 -10.45 -27.05 -18.21
CA CYS A 150 -10.21 -25.92 -17.33
C CYS A 150 -10.48 -24.62 -18.10
N ILE A 151 -11.16 -23.70 -17.46
CA ILE A 151 -11.52 -22.40 -18.01
C ILE A 151 -11.08 -21.32 -17.04
N CYS A 152 -10.32 -20.32 -17.52
CA CYS A 152 -9.82 -19.24 -16.68
C CYS A 152 -10.52 -17.92 -17.02
N THR A 153 -10.89 -17.12 -16.02
CA THR A 153 -11.55 -15.82 -16.22
C THR A 153 -11.28 -14.84 -15.08
N ASN A 154 -11.25 -13.55 -15.43
CA ASN A 154 -11.18 -12.41 -14.49
C ASN A 154 -12.54 -11.74 -14.29
N GLN A 155 -13.60 -12.35 -14.81
CA GLN A 155 -14.95 -11.83 -14.68
C GLN A 155 -15.86 -12.95 -14.22
N GLN A 156 -16.67 -12.67 -13.20
CA GLN A 156 -17.73 -13.57 -12.76
C GLN A 156 -18.71 -13.75 -13.92
N PRO A 157 -18.82 -14.95 -14.51
CA PRO A 157 -19.73 -15.15 -15.63
C PRO A 157 -21.17 -15.17 -15.11
N GLU A 158 -22.09 -14.52 -15.84
CA GLU A 158 -23.53 -14.54 -15.53
C GLU A 158 -24.12 -15.92 -15.83
N LEU A 159 -23.87 -16.87 -14.94
CA LEU A 159 -24.35 -18.24 -15.03
C LEU A 159 -25.44 -18.49 -14.00
N LYS A 160 -26.41 -19.31 -14.37
CA LYS A 160 -27.45 -19.73 -13.45
C LYS A 160 -26.87 -20.71 -12.42
N ARG A 161 -26.97 -20.35 -11.13
CA ARG A 161 -26.56 -21.21 -10.02
C ARG A 161 -27.43 -22.47 -9.93
N ARG A 162 -26.82 -23.58 -9.56
CA ARG A 162 -27.40 -24.92 -9.42
C ARG A 162 -27.10 -25.48 -8.04
N ASP A 163 -27.68 -26.64 -7.74
CA ASP A 163 -27.39 -27.33 -6.49
C ASP A 163 -25.94 -27.83 -6.50
N ASP A 164 -25.20 -27.59 -5.42
CA ASP A 164 -23.78 -27.92 -5.34
C ASP A 164 -23.54 -29.44 -5.42
N SER A 165 -24.52 -30.26 -5.04
CA SER A 165 -24.47 -31.72 -5.21
C SER A 165 -24.37 -32.13 -6.69
N GLU A 166 -24.85 -31.32 -7.65
CA GLU A 166 -24.73 -31.58 -9.09
C GLU A 166 -23.25 -31.51 -9.57
N CYS A 167 -22.37 -30.83 -8.83
CA CYS A 167 -20.94 -30.71 -9.14
C CYS A 167 -20.03 -31.48 -8.18
N ILE A 168 -20.44 -31.67 -6.92
CA ILE A 168 -19.61 -32.28 -5.88
C ILE A 168 -19.97 -33.76 -5.69
N GLU A 169 -21.21 -34.09 -5.38
CA GLU A 169 -21.59 -35.48 -5.07
C GLU A 169 -21.89 -36.28 -6.35
N ASN A 170 -22.76 -35.74 -7.18
CA ASN A 170 -23.22 -36.30 -8.45
C ASN A 170 -22.40 -35.80 -9.65
N GLY A 171 -21.31 -35.08 -9.38
CA GLY A 171 -20.45 -34.47 -10.39
C GLY A 171 -19.73 -35.48 -11.29
N ILE A 172 -19.15 -34.97 -12.39
CA ILE A 172 -18.30 -35.74 -13.29
C ILE A 172 -16.91 -35.88 -12.67
N LYS A 173 -16.33 -37.09 -12.80
CA LYS A 173 -14.99 -37.37 -12.30
C LYS A 173 -13.93 -36.67 -13.16
N CYS A 174 -12.92 -36.09 -12.53
CA CYS A 174 -11.80 -35.53 -13.27
C CYS A 174 -10.86 -36.61 -13.79
N THR A 175 -10.12 -36.28 -14.85
CA THR A 175 -9.12 -37.19 -15.42
C THR A 175 -7.99 -37.52 -14.43
N GLY A 176 -7.62 -36.60 -13.54
CA GLY A 176 -6.59 -36.79 -12.50
C GLY A 176 -7.05 -36.58 -11.05
N GLY A 177 -8.35 -36.35 -10.81
CA GLY A 177 -8.88 -35.96 -9.49
C GLY A 177 -10.23 -36.56 -9.18
N GLU A 178 -10.87 -36.09 -8.10
CA GLU A 178 -12.22 -36.50 -7.74
C GLU A 178 -13.26 -35.89 -8.68
N LYS A 179 -13.79 -34.69 -8.41
CA LYS A 179 -14.94 -34.13 -9.13
C LYS A 179 -14.66 -32.70 -9.60
N CYS A 180 -15.10 -32.38 -10.82
CA CYS A 180 -14.83 -31.10 -11.48
C CYS A 180 -15.99 -30.68 -12.38
N GLY A 181 -17.10 -30.31 -11.74
CA GLY A 181 -18.34 -29.96 -12.41
C GLY A 181 -19.23 -31.19 -12.59
N GLY A 182 -20.17 -31.11 -13.52
CA GLY A 182 -21.22 -32.11 -13.73
C GLY A 182 -21.69 -32.13 -15.18
N PHE A 183 -22.64 -32.99 -15.51
CA PHE A 183 -23.20 -33.01 -16.87
C PHE A 183 -23.89 -31.67 -17.16
N GLU A 184 -23.37 -30.92 -18.14
CA GLU A 184 -23.77 -29.53 -18.40
C GLU A 184 -23.67 -28.61 -17.16
N ARG A 185 -22.74 -28.91 -16.25
CA ARG A 185 -22.43 -28.08 -15.09
C ARG A 185 -20.97 -27.74 -15.02
N VAL A 186 -20.70 -26.56 -14.49
CA VAL A 186 -19.34 -26.09 -14.17
C VAL A 186 -19.23 -25.84 -12.69
N SER A 187 -18.15 -26.35 -12.09
CA SER A 187 -17.74 -25.96 -10.75
C SER A 187 -16.90 -24.70 -10.87
N ILE A 188 -17.32 -23.60 -10.26
CA ILE A 188 -16.54 -22.37 -10.19
C ILE A 188 -15.74 -22.37 -8.91
N TRP A 189 -14.47 -22.03 -9.04
CA TRP A 189 -13.54 -21.88 -7.95
C TRP A 189 -12.86 -20.53 -8.08
N SER A 190 -12.59 -19.89 -6.96
CA SER A 190 -11.73 -18.72 -6.91
C SER A 190 -10.39 -19.11 -6.32
N ILE A 191 -9.35 -18.49 -6.86
CA ILE A 191 -8.15 -18.25 -6.07
C ILE A 191 -8.58 -17.11 -5.18
N GLU A 192 -8.61 -17.28 -3.87
CA GLU A 192 -8.89 -16.15 -2.98
C GLU A 192 -7.65 -15.24 -2.88
N ASN A 193 -7.08 -14.89 -4.05
CA ASN A 193 -6.24 -13.72 -4.23
C ASN A 193 -7.15 -12.52 -4.00
N SER A 194 -6.82 -11.71 -2.98
CA SER A 194 -6.97 -10.24 -2.85
C SER A 194 -8.13 -9.44 -3.48
N MET A 195 -9.05 -10.01 -4.26
CA MET A 195 -10.05 -9.28 -5.03
C MET A 195 -11.42 -9.17 -4.39
N GLY A 196 -11.79 -10.10 -3.50
CA GLY A 196 -12.89 -9.81 -2.57
C GLY A 196 -12.50 -8.66 -1.63
N GLU A 197 -11.23 -8.55 -1.28
CA GLU A 197 -10.70 -7.49 -0.42
C GLU A 197 -10.60 -6.16 -1.18
N PHE A 198 -9.98 -6.13 -2.36
CA PHE A 198 -9.85 -4.90 -3.16
C PHE A 198 -11.18 -4.39 -3.70
N GLU A 199 -12.10 -5.24 -4.16
CA GLU A 199 -13.43 -4.79 -4.57
C GLU A 199 -14.24 -4.26 -3.38
N THR A 200 -14.08 -4.85 -2.19
CA THR A 200 -14.69 -4.33 -0.96
C THR A 200 -14.08 -2.98 -0.58
N ILE A 201 -12.75 -2.86 -0.58
CA ILE A 201 -12.04 -1.61 -0.30
C ILE A 201 -12.44 -0.53 -1.30
N GLU A 202 -12.46 -0.82 -2.59
CA GLU A 202 -12.84 0.12 -3.65
C GLU A 202 -14.28 0.60 -3.46
N LYS A 203 -15.20 -0.32 -3.13
CA LYS A 203 -16.58 0.02 -2.81
C LYS A 203 -16.69 0.88 -1.55
N GLU A 204 -15.92 0.58 -0.50
CA GLU A 204 -15.87 1.36 0.74
C GLU A 204 -15.34 2.77 0.49
N VAL A 205 -14.22 2.89 -0.24
CA VAL A 205 -13.61 4.16 -0.67
C VAL A 205 -14.65 4.99 -1.42
N LYS A 206 -15.25 4.43 -2.48
CA LYS A 206 -16.26 5.12 -3.28
C LYS A 206 -17.49 5.54 -2.49
N THR A 207 -18.01 4.64 -1.64
CA THR A 207 -19.19 4.93 -0.80
C THR A 207 -18.88 6.06 0.18
N ALA A 208 -17.69 6.04 0.79
CA ALA A 208 -17.26 7.10 1.69
C ALA A 208 -17.09 8.43 0.94
N THR A 209 -16.44 8.45 -0.23
CA THR A 209 -16.32 9.66 -1.05
C THR A 209 -17.69 10.24 -1.42
N ASP A 210 -18.63 9.40 -1.86
CA ASP A 210 -19.98 9.84 -2.24
C ASP A 210 -20.79 10.36 -1.04
N SER A 211 -20.57 9.79 0.15
CA SER A 211 -21.20 10.29 1.38
C SER A 211 -20.74 11.70 1.75
N LEU A 212 -19.48 12.04 1.45
CA LEU A 212 -18.89 13.35 1.72
C LEU A 212 -19.35 14.45 0.76
N LYS A 213 -19.93 14.10 -0.39
CA LYS A 213 -20.44 15.07 -1.38
C LYS A 213 -21.84 15.61 -1.05
N GLN A 214 -22.42 15.20 0.07
CA GLN A 214 -23.77 15.62 0.49
C GLN A 214 -23.74 16.99 1.19
N GLU A 215 -24.87 17.71 1.24
CA GLU A 215 -24.91 19.09 1.78
C GLU A 215 -24.71 19.17 3.31
N ASN A 216 -24.99 18.11 4.06
CA ASN A 216 -24.95 18.11 5.53
C ASN A 216 -24.09 16.95 6.06
N VAL A 217 -22.77 17.07 5.92
CA VAL A 217 -21.80 16.10 6.46
C VAL A 217 -21.34 16.54 7.85
N THR A 218 -21.31 15.62 8.80
CA THR A 218 -20.84 15.86 10.18
C THR A 218 -19.34 15.59 10.33
N ASP A 219 -18.68 16.24 11.29
CA ASP A 219 -17.25 16.03 11.59
C ASP A 219 -16.87 14.56 11.81
N ASN A 220 -17.79 13.77 12.40
CA ASN A 220 -17.58 12.35 12.63
C ASN A 220 -17.64 11.54 11.33
N GLU A 221 -18.52 11.89 10.40
CA GLU A 221 -18.56 11.26 9.08
C GLU A 221 -17.30 11.58 8.28
N VAL A 222 -16.80 12.82 8.34
CA VAL A 222 -15.51 13.19 7.73
C VAL A 222 -14.36 12.40 8.34
N PHE A 223 -14.36 12.24 9.66
CA PHE A 223 -13.34 11.44 10.36
C PHE A 223 -13.37 9.96 9.97
N GLU A 224 -14.53 9.31 9.99
CA GLU A 224 -14.63 7.90 9.60
C GLU A 224 -14.26 7.70 8.13
N ALA A 225 -14.66 8.61 7.23
CA ALA A 225 -14.26 8.58 5.83
C ALA A 225 -12.74 8.72 5.67
N ALA A 226 -12.07 9.60 6.43
CA ALA A 226 -10.62 9.73 6.40
C ALA A 226 -9.89 8.44 6.86
N LYS A 227 -10.48 7.65 7.77
CA LYS A 227 -9.91 6.35 8.17
C LYS A 227 -10.07 5.27 7.10
N VAL A 228 -11.14 5.33 6.30
CA VAL A 228 -11.34 4.41 5.18
C VAL A 228 -10.18 4.53 4.19
N ILE A 229 -9.82 5.76 3.78
CA ILE A 229 -8.74 5.97 2.82
C ILE A 229 -7.35 5.64 3.39
N GLU A 230 -7.12 5.91 4.68
CA GLU A 230 -5.91 5.47 5.39
C GLU A 230 -5.80 3.93 5.40
N THR A 231 -6.91 3.24 5.68
CA THR A 231 -6.95 1.77 5.70
C THR A 231 -6.73 1.19 4.31
N ALA A 232 -7.39 1.75 3.29
CA ALA A 232 -7.25 1.34 1.90
C ALA A 232 -5.78 1.43 1.44
N THR A 233 -5.13 2.57 1.68
CA THR A 233 -3.74 2.81 1.27
C THR A 233 -2.71 2.05 2.10
N SER A 234 -3.07 1.58 3.31
CA SER A 234 -2.18 0.74 4.11
C SER A 234 -1.87 -0.61 3.44
N ASN A 235 -2.75 -1.07 2.55
CA ASN A 235 -2.51 -2.21 1.70
C ASN A 235 -1.85 -1.75 0.39
N VAL A 236 -0.52 -1.70 0.37
CA VAL A 236 0.28 -1.22 -0.78
C VAL A 236 -0.15 -1.87 -2.10
N LYS A 237 -0.45 -3.17 -2.08
CA LYS A 237 -0.90 -3.93 -3.26
C LYS A 237 -2.25 -3.47 -3.82
N PHE A 238 -3.14 -2.91 -2.98
CA PHE A 238 -4.40 -2.35 -3.46
C PHE A 238 -4.14 -1.25 -4.49
N VAL A 239 -3.17 -0.39 -4.24
CA VAL A 239 -2.86 0.72 -5.14
C VAL A 239 -2.00 0.26 -6.32
N GLU A 240 -1.06 -0.66 -6.08
CA GLU A 240 -0.14 -1.14 -7.12
C GLU A 240 -0.80 -1.99 -8.20
N GLU A 241 -1.86 -2.75 -7.87
CA GLU A 241 -2.53 -3.62 -8.84
C GLU A 241 -3.41 -2.86 -9.85
N ASP A 242 -3.84 -1.64 -9.52
CA ASP A 242 -4.63 -0.79 -10.43
C ASP A 242 -4.34 0.69 -10.17
N THR A 243 -3.56 1.29 -11.08
CA THR A 243 -3.18 2.71 -11.01
C THR A 243 -4.39 3.65 -11.10
N GLY A 244 -5.53 3.20 -11.64
CA GLY A 244 -6.78 3.97 -11.62
C GLY A 244 -7.23 4.32 -10.20
N ARG A 245 -6.86 3.51 -9.20
CA ARG A 245 -7.19 3.77 -7.80
C ARG A 245 -6.46 4.99 -7.23
N LEU A 246 -5.33 5.41 -7.80
CA LEU A 246 -4.67 6.66 -7.41
C LEU A 246 -5.52 7.88 -7.72
N GLU A 247 -6.26 7.86 -8.83
CA GLU A 247 -7.21 8.93 -9.17
C GLU A 247 -8.35 8.97 -8.14
N ASP A 248 -8.93 7.82 -7.78
CA ASP A 248 -9.97 7.74 -6.74
C ASP A 248 -9.44 8.24 -5.37
N ILE A 249 -8.20 7.90 -5.02
CA ILE A 249 -7.55 8.36 -3.79
C ILE A 249 -7.33 9.88 -3.82
N ALA A 250 -6.87 10.43 -4.94
CA ALA A 250 -6.69 11.87 -5.11
C ALA A 250 -8.02 12.63 -4.99
N ASP A 251 -9.07 12.18 -5.69
CA ASP A 251 -10.43 12.71 -5.59
C ASP A 251 -10.96 12.70 -4.15
N PHE A 252 -10.73 11.60 -3.43
CA PHE A 252 -11.12 11.48 -2.03
C PHE A 252 -10.38 12.50 -1.17
N MET A 253 -9.06 12.56 -1.27
CA MET A 253 -8.22 13.46 -0.47
C MET A 253 -8.57 14.93 -0.71
N GLU A 254 -8.79 15.32 -1.96
CA GLU A 254 -9.28 16.68 -2.30
C GLU A 254 -10.65 16.95 -1.68
N THR A 255 -11.57 15.99 -1.74
CA THR A 255 -12.90 16.14 -1.10
C THR A 255 -12.77 16.38 0.40
N LEU A 256 -11.93 15.59 1.10
CA LEU A 256 -11.66 15.79 2.52
C LEU A 256 -11.05 17.17 2.82
N ALA A 257 -10.07 17.59 2.02
CA ALA A 257 -9.41 18.89 2.20
C ALA A 257 -10.37 20.07 1.92
N HIS A 258 -11.26 19.95 0.93
CA HIS A 258 -12.23 21.00 0.58
C HIS A 258 -13.34 21.17 1.62
N LEU A 259 -13.72 20.11 2.34
CA LEU A 259 -14.66 20.21 3.46
C LEU A 259 -14.13 21.12 4.58
N GLY A 260 -12.81 21.31 4.65
CA GLY A 260 -12.21 22.33 5.49
C GLY A 260 -12.17 21.98 6.98
N GLU A 261 -12.52 20.76 7.39
CA GLU A 261 -12.67 20.42 8.81
C GLU A 261 -11.31 20.42 9.52
N PRO A 262 -11.04 21.37 10.43
CA PRO A 262 -9.70 21.64 10.93
C PRO A 262 -9.41 20.80 12.18
N SER A 263 -9.54 19.48 12.06
CA SER A 263 -9.37 18.53 13.17
C SER A 263 -8.10 17.72 13.05
N VAL A 264 -7.37 17.59 14.16
CA VAL A 264 -6.19 16.70 14.26
C VAL A 264 -6.57 15.25 13.99
N ASN A 265 -7.79 14.84 14.37
CA ASN A 265 -8.28 13.48 14.17
C ASN A 265 -8.45 13.15 12.68
N ILE A 266 -8.75 14.14 11.83
CA ILE A 266 -8.87 13.98 10.37
C ILE A 266 -7.51 14.14 9.69
N THR A 267 -6.68 15.07 10.20
CA THR A 267 -5.36 15.34 9.64
C THR A 267 -4.44 14.11 9.76
N ARG A 268 -4.53 13.35 10.86
CA ARG A 268 -3.72 12.14 11.10
C ARG A 268 -3.87 11.07 10.01
N PRO A 269 -5.09 10.59 9.68
CA PRO A 269 -5.32 9.67 8.58
C PRO A 269 -4.84 10.20 7.22
N ILE A 270 -5.02 11.49 6.92
CA ILE A 270 -4.56 12.10 5.66
C ILE A 270 -3.03 12.03 5.55
N VAL A 271 -2.31 12.37 6.63
CA VAL A 271 -0.84 12.25 6.67
C VAL A 271 -0.39 10.79 6.54
N ASN A 272 -1.10 9.85 7.19
CA ASN A 272 -0.80 8.42 7.07
C ASN A 272 -1.11 7.87 5.67
N THR A 273 -2.11 8.40 4.99
CA THR A 273 -2.43 8.07 3.60
C THR A 273 -1.26 8.44 2.69
N VAL A 274 -0.78 9.69 2.76
CA VAL A 274 0.42 10.11 1.99
C VAL A 274 1.64 9.28 2.36
N ASN A 275 1.85 9.02 3.66
CA ASN A 275 2.92 8.15 4.13
C ASN A 275 2.89 6.75 3.50
N ASN A 276 1.71 6.17 3.32
CA ASN A 276 1.55 4.87 2.68
C ASN A 276 1.83 4.94 1.18
N LEU A 277 1.33 5.98 0.50
CA LEU A 277 1.57 6.19 -0.94
C LEU A 277 3.06 6.41 -1.25
N MET A 278 3.83 6.98 -0.32
CA MET A 278 5.28 7.11 -0.45
C MET A 278 6.06 5.78 -0.36
N LYS A 279 5.37 4.65 -0.16
CA LYS A 279 5.95 3.29 -0.10
C LYS A 279 5.68 2.47 -1.35
N LEU A 280 4.96 3.03 -2.32
CA LEU A 280 4.67 2.37 -3.59
C LEU A 280 5.94 2.15 -4.40
N ASP A 281 5.87 1.25 -5.38
CA ASP A 281 6.89 1.14 -6.42
C ASP A 281 6.97 2.41 -7.27
N GLU A 282 8.20 2.86 -7.57
CA GLU A 282 8.45 4.09 -8.34
C GLU A 282 7.92 3.98 -9.77
N GLU A 283 7.99 2.80 -10.40
CA GLU A 283 7.51 2.60 -11.76
C GLU A 283 6.01 2.85 -11.89
N ILE A 284 5.25 2.53 -10.83
CA ILE A 284 3.80 2.68 -10.76
C ILE A 284 3.43 4.16 -10.64
N VAL A 285 4.14 4.88 -9.76
CA VAL A 285 3.86 6.30 -9.49
C VAL A 285 4.22 7.19 -10.67
N GLN A 286 5.25 6.85 -11.44
CA GLN A 286 5.65 7.61 -12.63
C GLN A 286 4.54 7.69 -13.70
N MET A 287 3.60 6.74 -13.73
CA MET A 287 2.46 6.75 -14.65
C MET A 287 1.31 7.66 -14.19
N SER A 288 1.37 8.20 -12.97
CA SER A 288 0.30 8.94 -12.31
C SER A 288 0.79 10.28 -11.72
N SER A 289 1.52 11.06 -12.53
CA SER A 289 2.12 12.32 -12.10
C SER A 289 1.10 13.39 -11.72
N ALA A 290 -0.07 13.39 -12.35
CA ALA A 290 -1.12 14.38 -12.05
C ALA A 290 -1.78 14.07 -10.71
N GLU A 291 -2.08 12.80 -10.47
CA GLU A 291 -2.75 12.28 -9.28
C GLU A 291 -1.90 12.48 -8.03
N THR A 292 -0.59 12.23 -8.13
CA THR A 292 0.34 12.44 -7.02
C THR A 292 0.51 13.90 -6.64
N GLY A 293 0.51 14.83 -7.61
CA GLY A 293 0.45 16.27 -7.33
C GLY A 293 -0.81 16.68 -6.57
N ARG A 294 -1.97 16.19 -6.99
CA ARG A 294 -3.27 16.44 -6.34
C ARG A 294 -3.31 15.93 -4.89
N VAL A 295 -2.74 14.74 -4.65
CA VAL A 295 -2.58 14.17 -3.29
C VAL A 295 -1.75 15.09 -2.39
N LEU A 296 -0.64 15.63 -2.90
CA LEU A 296 0.22 16.54 -2.15
C LEU A 296 -0.46 17.89 -1.88
N ASP A 297 -1.17 18.45 -2.88
CA ASP A 297 -1.95 19.68 -2.73
C ASP A 297 -3.06 19.53 -1.67
N ALA A 298 -3.76 18.39 -1.68
CA ALA A 298 -4.79 18.07 -0.68
C ALA A 298 -4.21 17.97 0.74
N LEU A 299 -3.04 17.35 0.90
CA LEU A 299 -2.33 17.33 2.18
C LEU A 299 -1.98 18.75 2.64
N GLU A 300 -1.36 19.56 1.78
CA GLU A 300 -0.99 20.94 2.13
C GLU A 300 -2.22 21.77 2.52
N GLN A 301 -3.31 21.63 1.77
CA GLN A 301 -4.58 22.31 2.06
C GLN A 301 -5.15 21.86 3.43
N GLN A 302 -5.09 20.57 3.77
CA GLN A 302 -5.54 20.12 5.08
C GLN A 302 -4.68 20.65 6.23
N ILE A 303 -3.37 20.77 6.04
CA ILE A 303 -2.49 21.42 7.03
C ILE A 303 -2.85 22.90 7.19
N SER A 304 -3.16 23.60 6.10
CA SER A 304 -3.67 24.98 6.13
C SER A 304 -5.02 25.07 6.86
N ASN A 305 -5.95 24.15 6.62
CA ASN A 305 -7.22 24.07 7.34
C ASN A 305 -6.98 23.94 8.85
N LEU A 306 -6.10 23.02 9.27
CA LEU A 306 -5.77 22.81 10.68
C LEU A 306 -5.20 24.07 11.36
N GLN A 307 -4.45 24.89 10.63
CA GLN A 307 -3.90 26.17 11.13
C GLN A 307 -4.97 27.24 11.40
N THR A 308 -6.22 27.06 10.97
CA THR A 308 -7.33 27.97 11.29
C THR A 308 -7.74 27.88 12.77
N LYS A 309 -7.64 26.70 13.40
CA LYS A 309 -7.85 26.51 14.85
C LYS A 309 -6.55 26.74 15.63
N ASP A 310 -6.65 27.03 16.92
CA ASP A 310 -5.48 27.19 17.78
C ASP A 310 -4.84 25.86 18.15
N GLY A 311 -3.52 25.85 18.22
CA GLY A 311 -2.73 24.67 18.55
C GLY A 311 -1.54 24.48 17.62
N ASN A 312 -0.65 23.61 18.06
CA ASN A 312 0.48 23.14 17.27
C ASN A 312 0.20 21.70 16.84
N TYR A 313 0.69 21.32 15.67
CA TYR A 313 0.57 19.97 15.16
C TYR A 313 1.93 19.40 14.82
N THR A 314 2.12 18.12 15.13
CA THR A 314 3.35 17.39 14.83
C THR A 314 2.98 15.95 14.57
N GLN A 315 3.44 15.44 13.43
CA GLN A 315 3.32 14.03 13.09
C GLN A 315 4.58 13.64 12.34
N ILE A 316 5.31 12.68 12.90
CA ILE A 316 6.50 12.10 12.30
C ILE A 316 6.19 10.62 12.07
N THR A 317 6.22 10.21 10.81
CA THR A 317 6.05 8.82 10.38
C THR A 317 7.37 8.32 9.79
N ASP A 318 7.35 7.16 9.12
CA ASP A 318 8.53 6.63 8.44
C ASP A 318 8.88 7.41 7.16
N LYS A 319 7.89 7.92 6.41
CA LYS A 319 8.10 8.63 5.13
C LYS A 319 7.83 10.13 5.15
N ILE A 320 7.10 10.65 6.14
CA ILE A 320 6.76 12.08 6.21
C ILE A 320 6.92 12.65 7.63
N GLY A 321 7.50 13.85 7.71
CA GLY A 321 7.66 14.60 8.96
C GLY A 321 7.02 15.98 8.85
N ILE A 322 5.97 16.23 9.62
CA ILE A 322 5.21 17.49 9.60
C ILE A 322 5.31 18.21 10.94
N LYS A 323 5.51 19.53 10.87
CA LYS A 323 5.43 20.44 12.01
C LYS A 323 4.69 21.71 11.62
N ALA A 324 3.53 21.94 12.23
CA ALA A 324 2.74 23.15 12.03
C ALA A 324 2.62 23.93 13.35
N LEU A 325 2.93 25.23 13.31
CA LEU A 325 3.13 26.08 14.47
C LEU A 325 2.53 27.46 14.25
N LYS A 326 1.97 28.05 15.30
CA LYS A 326 1.66 29.49 15.31
C LYS A 326 2.75 30.21 16.11
N VAL A 327 3.64 30.93 15.42
CA VAL A 327 4.82 31.55 16.02
C VAL A 327 4.65 33.06 16.15
N ASN A 328 5.06 33.63 17.28
CA ASN A 328 5.18 35.08 17.40
C ASN A 328 6.57 35.50 16.87
N PRO A 329 6.66 36.30 15.79
CA PRO A 329 7.94 36.67 15.20
C PRO A 329 8.90 37.37 16.16
N ARG A 330 8.40 38.04 17.23
CA ARG A 330 9.24 38.71 18.24
C ARG A 330 10.03 37.76 19.12
N HIS A 331 9.59 36.52 19.24
CA HIS A 331 10.26 35.50 20.05
C HIS A 331 11.32 34.73 19.25
N ILE A 332 11.40 34.95 17.93
CA ILE A 332 12.38 34.29 17.07
C ILE A 332 13.59 35.22 16.91
N LYS A 333 14.73 34.82 17.49
CA LYS A 333 15.94 35.66 17.51
C LYS A 333 16.64 35.72 16.16
N THR A 334 16.87 34.56 15.53
CA THR A 334 17.71 34.42 14.33
C THR A 334 16.95 33.74 13.21
N SER A 335 16.58 32.49 13.43
CA SER A 335 15.85 31.66 12.47
C SER A 335 14.99 30.63 13.19
N LEU A 336 14.03 30.10 12.44
CA LEU A 336 13.24 28.95 12.82
C LEU A 336 13.69 27.77 11.96
N SER A 337 14.25 26.74 12.57
CA SER A 337 14.81 25.59 11.84
C SER A 337 14.05 24.31 12.16
N PHE A 338 13.76 23.51 11.14
CA PHE A 338 13.13 22.20 11.27
C PHE A 338 13.96 21.18 10.50
N GLY A 339 14.27 20.04 11.12
CA GLY A 339 15.17 19.08 10.50
C GLY A 339 15.36 17.80 11.29
N THR A 340 16.11 16.90 10.67
CA THR A 340 16.42 15.56 11.14
C THR A 340 17.89 15.47 11.53
N VAL A 341 18.14 15.10 12.79
CA VAL A 341 19.50 14.95 13.34
C VAL A 341 19.95 13.50 13.25
N ALA A 342 21.18 13.25 12.78
CA ALA A 342 21.71 11.89 12.66
C ALA A 342 21.72 11.13 14.00
N GLN A 343 21.25 9.87 14.00
CA GLN A 343 21.45 8.93 15.11
C GLN A 343 22.21 7.69 14.63
N SER A 344 22.97 7.08 15.52
CA SER A 344 23.93 6.01 15.20
C SER A 344 23.30 4.62 14.95
N SER A 345 21.98 4.43 15.11
CA SER A 345 21.39 3.08 15.13
C SER A 345 19.88 2.97 14.88
N GLN A 346 19.25 3.80 14.03
CA GLN A 346 17.79 3.72 13.80
C GLN A 346 17.36 3.39 12.37
N TYR A 347 16.24 2.66 12.30
CA TYR A 347 15.63 2.03 11.12
C TYR A 347 14.76 2.96 10.25
N SER A 348 14.38 4.14 10.75
CA SER A 348 13.58 5.12 10.00
C SER A 348 14.36 6.42 9.85
N ALA A 349 14.40 6.92 8.61
CA ALA A 349 15.16 8.11 8.25
C ALA A 349 14.69 9.37 8.99
N LEU A 350 13.41 9.44 9.40
CA LEU A 350 12.80 10.64 9.98
C LEU A 350 12.59 10.58 11.49
N ASN A 351 12.91 9.50 12.19
CA ASN A 351 12.60 9.33 13.62
C ASN A 351 13.13 10.42 14.57
N ASN A 352 14.17 11.16 14.18
CA ASN A 352 14.78 12.22 14.98
C ASN A 352 14.51 13.63 14.41
N THR A 353 13.36 13.78 13.75
CA THR A 353 12.90 15.05 13.17
C THR A 353 12.27 15.94 14.24
N ARG A 354 12.77 17.18 14.37
CA ARG A 354 12.29 18.16 15.36
C ARG A 354 12.61 19.59 14.94
N MET A 355 12.13 20.55 15.73
CA MET A 355 12.66 21.92 15.66
C MET A 355 14.10 21.91 16.16
N LEU A 356 14.98 22.64 15.47
CA LEU A 356 16.40 22.76 15.80
C LEU A 356 16.66 24.19 16.28
N ASP A 357 17.01 24.31 17.54
CA ASP A 357 17.29 25.56 18.24
C ASP A 357 18.75 25.65 18.73
N GLU A 358 19.45 24.52 18.82
CA GLU A 358 20.85 24.44 19.23
C GLU A 358 21.81 24.35 18.03
N GLN A 359 22.94 25.05 18.13
CA GLN A 359 24.00 25.07 17.10
C GLN A 359 24.59 23.66 16.87
N ASP A 360 24.70 22.87 17.93
CA ASP A 360 25.23 21.50 17.88
C ASP A 360 24.28 20.54 17.14
N ASP A 361 22.97 20.77 17.25
CA ASP A 361 21.95 20.00 16.53
C ASP A 361 21.97 20.34 15.05
N LEU A 362 22.12 21.62 14.70
CA LEU A 362 22.32 22.09 13.32
C LEU A 362 23.57 21.46 12.68
N ALA A 363 24.67 21.34 13.44
CA ALA A 363 25.91 20.73 12.95
C ALA A 363 25.78 19.23 12.68
N LYS A 364 24.84 18.55 13.34
CA LYS A 364 24.58 17.10 13.21
C LYS A 364 23.36 16.78 12.33
N ALA A 365 22.69 17.81 11.81
CA ALA A 365 21.54 17.64 10.94
C ALA A 365 21.97 16.96 9.62
N LYS A 366 21.19 16.00 9.15
CA LYS A 366 21.30 15.47 7.78
C LYS A 366 20.39 16.23 6.83
N THR A 367 19.23 16.62 7.35
CA THR A 367 18.18 17.31 6.62
C THR A 367 17.71 18.45 7.49
N VAL A 368 17.69 19.68 6.98
CA VAL A 368 17.22 20.85 7.71
C VAL A 368 16.76 21.93 6.76
N ILE A 369 15.69 22.63 7.12
CA ILE A 369 15.30 23.91 6.53
C ILE A 369 15.28 24.97 7.61
N SER A 370 15.84 26.13 7.31
CA SER A 370 15.96 27.26 8.24
C SER A 370 15.40 28.52 7.62
N ILE A 371 14.41 29.10 8.29
CA ILE A 371 13.70 30.32 7.89
C ILE A 371 14.18 31.47 8.76
N PRO A 372 14.86 32.48 8.18
CA PRO A 372 15.25 33.66 8.94
C PRO A 372 14.05 34.40 9.54
N ALA A 373 14.23 34.98 10.72
CA ALA A 373 13.17 35.70 11.42
C ALA A 373 12.57 36.86 10.60
N GLU A 374 13.38 37.47 9.71
CA GLU A 374 12.93 38.55 8.80
C GLU A 374 11.75 38.13 7.92
N TYR A 375 11.65 36.86 7.50
CA TYR A 375 10.53 36.38 6.70
C TYR A 375 9.22 36.37 7.50
N LEU A 376 9.26 35.93 8.76
CA LEU A 376 8.08 35.87 9.63
C LEU A 376 7.55 37.27 9.98
N GLN A 377 8.44 38.26 10.08
CA GLN A 377 8.07 39.65 10.40
C GLN A 377 7.21 40.28 9.29
N LEU A 378 7.37 39.87 8.03
CA LEU A 378 6.60 40.42 6.90
C LEU A 378 5.11 40.12 6.99
N TYR A 379 4.76 39.03 7.67
CA TYR A 379 3.39 38.55 7.83
C TYR A 379 2.75 39.07 9.14
N SER A 380 3.52 39.77 9.98
CA SER A 380 3.06 40.27 11.28
C SER A 380 2.30 41.62 11.23
N ASN A 381 2.43 42.40 10.15
CA ASN A 381 2.09 43.83 10.12
C ASN A 381 0.71 44.20 9.54
N GLY A 382 -0.19 43.23 9.38
CA GLY A 382 -1.56 43.47 8.88
C GLY A 382 -2.63 43.77 9.95
N SER A 383 -2.32 43.58 11.23
CA SER A 383 -3.27 43.73 12.34
C SER A 383 -2.77 44.79 13.32
N SER A 384 -3.59 45.80 13.63
CA SER A 384 -3.25 46.83 14.63
C SER A 384 -3.02 46.27 16.04
N ASN A 385 -3.28 44.97 16.25
CA ASN A 385 -2.86 44.22 17.42
C ASN A 385 -1.50 43.56 17.20
N ASN A 386 -0.48 44.23 17.75
CA ASN A 386 0.95 43.92 17.80
C ASN A 386 1.37 42.55 18.43
N ASN A 387 0.46 41.57 18.49
CA ASN A 387 0.64 40.24 19.12
C ASN A 387 0.18 39.09 18.21
N SER A 388 0.02 39.31 16.90
CA SER A 388 -0.48 38.27 15.99
C SER A 388 0.56 37.17 15.80
N ASN A 389 0.18 35.93 16.11
CA ASN A 389 0.97 34.76 15.74
C ASN A 389 0.86 34.53 14.23
N VAL A 390 1.97 34.15 13.60
CA VAL A 390 2.08 33.79 12.19
C VAL A 390 2.01 32.26 12.10
N PRO A 391 1.02 31.70 11.38
CA PRO A 391 0.96 30.27 11.12
C PRO A 391 2.04 29.87 10.11
N ILE A 392 2.83 28.85 10.46
CA ILE A 392 3.90 28.30 9.62
C ILE A 392 3.87 26.77 9.71
N SER A 393 3.98 26.10 8.57
CA SER A 393 4.14 24.65 8.49
C SER A 393 5.42 24.25 7.77
N PHE A 394 5.99 23.14 8.21
CA PHE A 394 7.14 22.48 7.63
C PHE A 394 6.78 21.04 7.31
N ILE A 395 7.23 20.55 6.17
CA ILE A 395 7.07 19.16 5.75
C ILE A 395 8.40 18.64 5.21
N ILE A 396 8.84 17.47 5.67
CA ILE A 396 9.98 16.73 5.14
C ILE A 396 9.46 15.40 4.60
N TYR A 397 9.76 15.12 3.33
CA TYR A 397 9.45 13.88 2.64
C TYR A 397 10.74 13.05 2.52
N ASP A 398 10.70 11.80 2.97
CA ASP A 398 11.87 10.91 3.01
C ASP A 398 12.38 10.50 1.61
N ASN A 399 11.48 10.44 0.63
CA ASN A 399 11.81 10.17 -0.76
C ASN A 399 10.97 11.07 -1.67
N PRO A 400 11.35 11.22 -2.94
CA PRO A 400 10.66 12.10 -3.87
C PRO A 400 9.62 11.37 -4.73
N ILE A 401 9.17 10.18 -4.34
CA ILE A 401 8.41 9.29 -5.23
C ILE A 401 7.12 9.93 -5.76
N LEU A 402 6.46 10.75 -4.94
CA LEU A 402 5.24 11.48 -5.32
C LEU A 402 5.51 12.79 -6.08
N PHE A 403 6.78 13.16 -6.30
CA PHE A 403 7.21 14.39 -6.96
C PHE A 403 7.67 14.10 -8.39
N VAL A 404 6.74 13.61 -9.20
CA VAL A 404 7.00 13.28 -10.60
C VAL A 404 7.04 14.56 -11.44
N PRO A 405 8.14 14.88 -12.14
CA PRO A 405 8.21 16.07 -12.97
C PRO A 405 7.16 16.03 -14.09
N ALA A 406 6.50 17.15 -14.34
CA ALA A 406 5.77 17.33 -15.58
C ALA A 406 6.77 17.15 -16.74
N SER A 407 6.39 16.37 -17.75
CA SER A 407 7.23 15.77 -18.80
C SER A 407 8.11 16.68 -19.67
N ASP A 408 8.25 17.97 -19.36
CA ASP A 408 9.20 18.86 -20.03
C ASP A 408 10.47 19.02 -19.18
N PRO A 409 11.59 18.37 -19.55
CA PRO A 409 12.87 18.63 -18.91
C PRO A 409 13.23 20.11 -19.07
N LEU A 410 13.71 20.73 -18.00
CA LEU A 410 14.25 22.08 -18.06
C LEU A 410 15.48 22.02 -18.96
N LYS A 411 15.36 22.51 -20.20
CA LYS A 411 16.52 22.61 -21.11
C LYS A 411 17.61 23.43 -20.42
N SER A 412 18.66 22.74 -19.97
CA SER A 412 19.93 23.33 -19.61
C SER A 412 20.37 24.25 -20.74
N ALA A 413 20.61 25.53 -20.44
CA ALA A 413 20.99 26.54 -21.42
C ALA A 413 22.37 26.29 -22.07
N ASN A 414 23.06 25.20 -21.75
CA ASN A 414 24.44 24.94 -22.18
C ASN A 414 24.66 23.65 -23.00
N ASP A 415 23.67 22.79 -23.21
CA ASP A 415 23.89 21.55 -23.98
C ASP A 415 23.67 21.77 -25.49
N THR A 416 24.77 22.04 -26.19
CA THR A 416 24.81 22.27 -27.63
C THR A 416 25.28 21.05 -28.44
N ASN A 417 25.35 19.83 -27.88
CA ASN A 417 25.77 18.67 -28.65
C ASN A 417 25.05 17.35 -28.29
N THR A 418 24.29 16.88 -29.27
CA THR A 418 24.13 15.49 -29.75
C THR A 418 23.37 14.44 -28.92
N SER A 419 22.42 13.84 -29.65
CA SER A 419 21.81 12.50 -29.54
C SER A 419 20.48 12.37 -28.79
N GLU A 420 19.52 11.76 -29.48
CA GLU A 420 18.22 11.27 -28.98
C GLU A 420 18.40 10.25 -27.85
N PHE A 421 18.75 10.73 -26.66
CA PHE A 421 18.51 10.02 -25.42
C PHE A 421 17.49 10.84 -24.64
N SER A 422 16.30 10.28 -24.43
CA SER A 422 15.34 10.79 -23.45
C SER A 422 15.91 10.54 -22.07
N SER A 423 16.88 11.36 -21.66
CA SER A 423 17.33 11.43 -20.28
C SER A 423 16.18 12.04 -19.48
N ARG A 424 15.47 11.19 -18.74
CA ARG A 424 14.44 11.62 -17.79
C ARG A 424 15.13 12.24 -16.59
N GLU A 425 14.76 13.47 -16.25
CA GLU A 425 15.16 14.09 -15.00
C GLU A 425 14.33 13.46 -13.88
N ILE A 426 14.98 12.88 -12.88
CA ILE A 426 14.37 12.36 -11.66
C ILE A 426 14.87 13.18 -10.47
N VAL A 427 14.01 13.39 -9.47
CA VAL A 427 14.45 14.04 -8.23
C VAL A 427 15.26 13.01 -7.44
N GLY A 428 16.56 13.24 -7.27
CA GLY A 428 17.49 12.33 -6.57
C GLY A 428 17.68 12.65 -5.09
N SER A 429 16.71 13.28 -4.44
CA SER A 429 16.84 13.77 -3.07
C SER A 429 15.54 13.73 -2.28
N GLN A 430 15.65 13.91 -0.97
CA GLN A 430 14.50 14.29 -0.15
C GLN A 430 13.86 15.60 -0.64
N VAL A 431 12.58 15.78 -0.32
CA VAL A 431 11.86 17.03 -0.58
C VAL A 431 11.50 17.69 0.75
N ILE A 432 11.73 19.01 0.84
CA ILE A 432 11.40 19.80 2.02
C ILE A 432 10.53 20.98 1.60
N ALA A 433 9.40 21.16 2.28
CA ALA A 433 8.47 22.25 2.06
C ALA A 433 8.30 23.10 3.31
N VAL A 434 8.05 24.39 3.10
CA VAL A 434 7.67 25.36 4.13
C VAL A 434 6.58 26.27 3.59
N LYS A 435 5.53 26.47 4.38
CA LYS A 435 4.42 27.38 4.04
C LYS A 435 4.19 28.35 5.19
N ILE A 436 4.17 29.64 4.88
CA ILE A 436 3.83 30.71 5.82
C ILE A 436 2.47 31.25 5.41
N GLU A 437 1.49 31.14 6.29
CA GLU A 437 0.13 31.59 6.02
C GLU A 437 -0.01 33.10 6.27
N GLY A 438 -0.80 33.75 5.41
CA GLY A 438 -1.17 35.16 5.55
C GLY A 438 -0.77 36.03 4.37
N ASN A 439 -1.19 37.29 4.42
CA ASN A 439 -0.93 38.25 3.35
C ASN A 439 0.44 38.89 3.52
N GLN A 440 1.31 38.71 2.53
CA GLN A 440 2.55 39.48 2.44
C GLN A 440 2.21 40.97 2.29
N THR A 441 2.89 41.80 3.06
CA THR A 441 2.86 43.25 2.82
C THR A 441 3.55 43.56 1.49
N THR A 442 2.88 44.32 0.62
CA THR A 442 3.26 44.63 -0.78
C THR A 442 4.62 45.33 -0.98
N GLN A 443 5.37 45.63 0.08
CA GLN A 443 6.64 46.36 0.02
C GLN A 443 7.92 45.50 0.16
N SER A 444 7.85 44.18 0.34
CA SER A 444 8.93 43.49 1.07
C SER A 444 9.89 42.55 0.34
N LYS A 445 9.69 42.21 -0.95
CA LYS A 445 10.61 41.28 -1.63
C LYS A 445 12.03 41.85 -1.88
N ASN A 446 12.18 43.17 -1.92
CA ASN A 446 13.45 43.86 -2.22
C ASN A 446 14.26 44.28 -0.96
N GLN A 447 13.85 43.88 0.25
CA GLN A 447 14.50 44.29 1.51
C GLN A 447 15.07 43.12 2.34
N MET A 448 14.97 41.88 1.85
CA MET A 448 15.53 40.72 2.54
C MET A 448 17.06 40.75 2.46
N THR A 449 17.71 40.46 3.59
CA THR A 449 19.17 40.40 3.69
C THR A 449 19.67 38.99 3.93
N SER A 450 18.77 38.07 4.28
CA SER A 450 19.04 36.68 4.60
C SER A 450 18.26 35.77 3.65
N ASN A 451 18.83 34.60 3.35
CA ASN A 451 18.15 33.61 2.51
C ASN A 451 17.57 32.48 3.36
N VAL A 452 16.45 31.90 2.91
CA VAL A 452 16.05 30.57 3.37
C VAL A 452 17.16 29.59 3.00
N THR A 453 17.57 28.77 3.96
CA THR A 453 18.61 27.75 3.75
C THR A 453 18.01 26.38 3.95
N ALA A 454 18.41 25.43 3.09
CA ALA A 454 18.00 24.04 3.17
C ALA A 454 19.19 23.13 2.90
N MET A 455 19.28 22.04 3.64
CA MET A 455 20.23 20.94 3.46
C MET A 455 19.42 19.64 3.51
N PHE A 456 19.75 18.68 2.65
CA PHE A 456 18.99 17.45 2.50
C PHE A 456 19.89 16.32 2.02
N VAL A 457 19.43 15.08 2.24
CA VAL A 457 20.12 13.88 1.79
C VAL A 457 19.80 13.64 0.31
N THR A 458 20.85 13.37 -0.47
CA THR A 458 20.77 12.91 -1.87
C THR A 458 20.99 11.40 -1.93
N ASP A 459 20.32 10.72 -2.84
CA ASP A 459 20.48 9.29 -3.04
C ASP A 459 21.86 8.99 -3.68
N PRO A 460 22.72 8.15 -3.08
CA PRO A 460 24.07 7.90 -3.59
C PRO A 460 24.12 7.20 -4.97
N VAL A 461 23.00 6.70 -5.48
CA VAL A 461 22.92 5.95 -6.75
C VAL A 461 22.65 6.89 -7.95
N SER A 462 22.33 8.17 -7.73
CA SER A 462 21.88 9.11 -8.76
C SER A 462 22.97 10.02 -9.35
N CYS A 463 24.24 9.60 -9.36
CA CYS A 463 25.36 10.36 -9.96
C CYS A 463 26.05 9.62 -11.11
#